data_AF-B6EED7-F1
#
_entry.id   AF-B6EED7-F1
#
_cell.length_a   1.000
_cell.length_b   1.000
_cell.length_c   1.000
_cell.angle_alpha   90.00
_cell.angle_beta   90.00
_cell.angle_gamma   90.00
#
_symmetry.space_group_name_H-M   'P 1'
#
loop_
_entity.id
_entity.type
_entity.pdbx_description
1 polymer ?
#
loop_
_entity_poly.entity_id
_entity_poly.type
_entity_poly.pdbx_seq_one_letter_code
_entity_poly.pdbx_strand_id
1 'polypeptide(L)'
;VNRQNAKYLLKGDSVGKVFQVNADTGDVYAFERLDREKISEHHLVALIVDKDTNRNQESPSSFTIKVHDVNDNWPVFTHQVFNASV
;
A
#
# COMPACT_ATOMS: atom_id res chain seq x y z
N VAL A 1 -19.75 -19.20 7.41
CA VAL A 1 -19.41 -17.88 7.98
C VAL A 1 -20.49 -16.90 7.57
N ASN A 2 -21.32 -16.43 8.50
CA ASN A 2 -22.37 -15.46 8.19
C ASN A 2 -21.71 -14.09 7.97
N ARG A 3 -21.42 -13.73 6.72
CA ARG A 3 -20.66 -12.51 6.35
C ARG A 3 -21.40 -11.20 6.66
N GLN A 4 -22.66 -11.24 7.07
CA GLN A 4 -23.48 -10.04 7.26
C GLN A 4 -23.03 -9.14 8.42
N ASN A 5 -22.24 -9.66 9.38
CA ASN A 5 -21.79 -8.90 10.54
C ASN A 5 -20.25 -8.79 10.66
N ALA A 6 -19.55 -8.86 9.54
CA ALA A 6 -18.09 -8.72 9.49
C ALA A 6 -17.70 -7.38 8.87
N LYS A 7 -16.60 -6.79 9.34
CA LYS A 7 -15.95 -5.64 8.70
C LYS A 7 -14.48 -5.92 8.40
N TYR A 8 -14.03 -5.44 7.25
CA TYR A 8 -12.65 -5.53 6.80
C TYR A 8 -11.83 -4.36 7.35
N LEU A 9 -10.64 -4.67 7.86
CA LEU A 9 -9.70 -3.70 8.40
C LEU A 9 -8.29 -3.98 7.88
N LEU A 10 -7.48 -2.93 7.78
CA LEU A 10 -6.05 -3.02 7.50
C LEU A 10 -5.23 -2.54 8.68
N LYS A 11 -4.05 -3.13 8.86
CA LYS A 11 -2.99 -2.64 9.77
C LYS A 11 -1.66 -2.52 9.03
N GLY A 12 -0.88 -1.52 9.40
CA GLY A 12 0.43 -1.20 8.84
C GLY A 12 0.66 0.30 8.80
N ASP A 13 1.90 0.73 8.65
CA ASP A 13 2.29 2.15 8.75
C ASP A 13 1.69 3.04 7.65
N SER A 14 1.33 2.41 6.52
CA SER A 14 0.76 3.06 5.35
C SER A 14 -0.77 3.09 5.36
N VAL A 15 -1.42 2.45 6.34
CA VAL A 15 -2.89 2.43 6.46
C VAL A 15 -3.38 3.78 6.98
N GLY A 16 -4.43 4.32 6.35
CA GLY A 16 -5.02 5.63 6.69
C GLY A 16 -4.23 6.82 6.13
N LYS A 17 -3.01 6.60 5.66
CA LYS A 17 -2.19 7.61 4.95
C LYS A 17 -2.18 7.36 3.45
N VAL A 18 -1.82 6.15 3.04
CA VAL A 18 -1.62 5.78 1.63
C VAL A 18 -2.67 4.78 1.17
N PHE A 19 -2.97 3.77 1.99
CA PHE A 19 -3.95 2.74 1.66
C PHE A 19 -5.14 2.79 2.61
N GLN A 20 -6.32 2.54 2.06
CA GLN A 20 -7.56 2.36 2.80
C GLN A 20 -8.28 1.12 2.30
N VAL A 21 -9.16 0.57 3.13
CA VAL A 21 -10.01 -0.56 2.79
C VAL A 21 -11.47 -0.18 2.99
N ASN A 22 -12.32 -0.61 2.07
CA ASN A 22 -13.75 -0.55 2.27
C ASN A 22 -14.16 -1.60 3.31
N ALA A 23 -14.74 -1.15 4.43
CA ALA A 23 -15.09 -2.00 5.55
C ALA A 23 -16.15 -3.06 5.20
N ASP A 24 -16.98 -2.85 4.19
CA ASP A 24 -18.05 -3.78 3.81
C ASP A 24 -17.68 -4.68 2.62
N THR A 25 -16.95 -4.15 1.63
CA THR A 25 -16.57 -4.95 0.43
C THR A 25 -15.20 -5.61 0.55
N GLY A 26 -14.31 -5.06 1.37
CA GLY A 26 -12.91 -5.49 1.46
C GLY A 26 -12.01 -4.93 0.36
N ASP A 27 -12.53 -4.05 -0.49
CA ASP A 27 -11.73 -3.43 -1.56
C ASP A 27 -10.64 -2.54 -0.98
N VAL A 28 -9.40 -2.79 -1.36
CA VAL A 28 -8.24 -2.00 -0.97
C VAL A 28 -7.91 -1.02 -2.09
N TYR A 29 -7.77 0.25 -1.74
CA TYR A 29 -7.45 1.31 -2.70
C TYR A 29 -6.38 2.24 -2.15
N ALA A 30 -5.65 2.87 -3.07
CA ALA A 30 -4.74 3.96 -2.74
C ALA A 30 -5.56 5.24 -2.55
N PHE A 31 -5.42 5.87 -1.39
CA PHE A 31 -6.02 7.16 -1.07
C PHE A 31 -5.12 8.34 -1.49
N GLU A 32 -3.81 8.11 -1.50
CA GLU A 32 -2.79 9.07 -1.91
C GLU A 32 -2.03 8.58 -3.15
N ARG A 33 -1.36 9.52 -3.82
CA ARG A 33 -0.52 9.19 -4.98
C ARG A 33 0.68 8.33 -4.55
N LEU A 34 0.87 7.22 -5.26
CA LEU A 34 2.02 6.34 -5.07
C LEU A 34 3.24 6.89 -5.79
N ASP A 35 4.39 6.81 -5.13
CA ASP A 35 5.68 7.29 -5.61
C ASP A 35 6.72 6.27 -5.19
N ARG A 36 7.28 5.55 -6.17
CA ARG A 36 8.19 4.43 -5.94
C ARG A 36 9.51 4.90 -5.34
N GLU A 37 9.98 6.07 -5.74
CA GLU A 37 11.22 6.69 -5.27
C GLU A 37 11.13 7.07 -3.79
N LYS A 38 9.90 7.30 -3.28
CA LYS A 38 9.65 7.43 -1.84
C LYS A 38 9.55 6.07 -1.14
N ILE A 39 8.63 5.22 -1.59
CA ILE A 39 8.38 3.91 -0.97
C ILE A 39 8.01 2.91 -2.06
N SER A 40 8.83 1.86 -2.21
CA SER A 40 8.67 0.86 -3.27
C SER A 40 7.80 -0.34 -2.86
N GLU A 41 7.75 -0.67 -1.57
CA GLU A 41 6.96 -1.78 -1.04
C GLU A 41 6.27 -1.40 0.27
N HIS A 42 5.02 -1.81 0.41
CA HIS A 42 4.21 -1.60 1.61
C HIS A 42 3.76 -2.95 2.18
N HIS A 43 4.17 -3.24 3.41
CA HIS A 43 3.76 -4.44 4.12
C HIS A 43 2.52 -4.15 4.97
N LEU A 44 1.42 -4.85 4.68
CA LEU A 44 0.13 -4.65 5.32
C LEU A 44 -0.42 -5.96 5.88
N VAL A 45 -1.32 -5.85 6.85
CA VAL A 45 -2.03 -6.97 7.46
C VAL A 45 -3.53 -6.75 7.32
N ALA A 46 -4.21 -7.68 6.66
CA ALA A 46 -5.66 -7.74 6.56
C ALA A 46 -6.27 -8.43 7.78
N LEU A 47 -7.38 -7.88 8.24
CA LEU A 47 -8.15 -8.36 9.39
C LEU A 47 -9.63 -8.39 9.02
N ILE A 48 -10.33 -9.41 9.52
CA ILE A 48 -11.78 -9.49 9.48
C ILE A 48 -12.24 -9.54 10.93
N VAL A 49 -13.03 -8.55 11.34
CA VAL A 49 -13.56 -8.47 12.70
C VAL A 49 -15.06 -8.40 12.71
N ASP A 50 -15.66 -8.91 13.77
CA ASP A 50 -17.09 -8.81 14.01
C ASP A 50 -17.48 -7.35 14.33
N LYS A 51 -18.59 -6.87 13.75
CA LYS A 51 -19.01 -5.45 13.89
C LYS A 51 -19.41 -5.10 15.33
N ASP A 52 -20.01 -6.03 16.06
CA ASP A 52 -20.53 -5.79 17.42
C ASP A 52 -19.43 -5.98 18.47
N THR A 53 -18.68 -7.06 18.36
CA THR A 53 -17.71 -7.47 19.39
C THR A 53 -16.28 -7.01 19.11
N ASN A 54 -15.98 -6.54 17.89
CA ASN A 54 -14.63 -6.24 17.40
C ASN A 54 -13.63 -7.41 17.56
N ARG A 55 -14.13 -8.63 17.73
CA ARG A 55 -13.28 -9.82 17.80
C ARG A 55 -12.89 -10.25 16.40
N ASN A 56 -11.65 -10.69 16.24
CA ASN A 56 -11.17 -11.28 15.00
C ASN A 56 -12.02 -12.51 14.68
N GLN A 57 -12.65 -12.53 13.51
CA GLN A 57 -13.38 -13.70 13.03
C GLN A 57 -12.45 -14.70 12.35
N GLU A 58 -11.35 -14.23 11.79
CA GLU A 58 -10.34 -15.05 11.12
C GLU A 58 -8.93 -14.62 11.57
N SER A 59 -7.96 -15.51 11.32
CA SER A 59 -6.55 -15.20 11.54
C SER A 59 -6.11 -14.02 10.64
N PRO A 60 -5.31 -13.07 11.15
CA PRO A 60 -4.77 -11.99 10.35
C PRO A 60 -3.96 -12.53 9.17
N SER A 61 -4.06 -11.86 8.01
CA SER A 61 -3.34 -12.24 6.79
C SER A 61 -2.39 -11.13 6.36
N SER A 62 -1.10 -11.45 6.22
CA SER A 62 -0.09 -10.48 5.78
C SER A 62 0.04 -10.48 4.26
N PHE A 63 0.15 -9.30 3.67
CA PHE A 63 0.36 -9.13 2.23
C PHE A 63 1.25 -7.91 1.94
N THR A 64 1.86 -7.90 0.76
CA THR A 64 2.76 -6.82 0.32
C THR A 64 2.21 -6.18 -0.94
N ILE A 65 2.06 -4.86 -0.93
CA ILE A 65 1.77 -4.06 -2.13
C ILE A 65 3.10 -3.58 -2.70
N LYS A 66 3.36 -3.91 -3.97
CA LYS A 66 4.56 -3.45 -4.68
C LYS A 66 4.18 -2.30 -5.63
N VAL A 67 4.89 -1.19 -5.50
CA VAL A 67 4.73 -0.04 -6.39
C VAL A 67 5.62 -0.27 -7.61
N HIS A 68 4.99 -0.37 -8.78
CA HIS A 68 5.71 -0.53 -10.04
C HIS A 68 6.35 0.78 -10.48
N ASP A 69 7.54 0.64 -11.06
CA ASP A 69 8.29 1.75 -11.60
C ASP A 69 7.61 2.35 -12.83
N VAL A 70 7.69 3.67 -12.94
CA VAL A 70 7.26 4.42 -14.12
C VAL A 70 8.40 5.36 -14.48
N ASN A 71 8.67 5.53 -15.78
CA ASN A 71 9.70 6.45 -16.23
C ASN A 71 9.23 7.91 -16.13
N ASP A 72 9.14 8.44 -14.91
CA ASP A 72 8.79 9.84 -14.61
C ASP A 72 9.98 10.68 -14.13
N ASN A 73 11.17 10.06 -14.01
CA ASN A 73 12.42 10.72 -13.67
C ASN A 73 13.25 11.04 -14.92
N TRP A 74 13.55 12.31 -15.13
CA TRP A 74 14.38 12.77 -16.26
C TRP A 74 15.86 12.42 -16.03
N PRO A 75 16.61 12.11 -17.11
CA PRO A 75 18.02 11.78 -16.98
C PRO A 75 18.81 12.98 -16.47
N VAL A 76 19.68 12.76 -15.48
CA VAL A 76 20.58 13.78 -14.93
C VAL A 76 22.01 13.46 -15.32
N PHE A 77 22.69 14.40 -15.99
CA PHE A 77 24.12 14.25 -16.25
C PHE A 77 24.91 14.36 -14.96
N THR A 78 25.94 13.53 -14.80
CA THR A 78 26.81 13.57 -13.61
C THR A 78 27.65 14.85 -13.54
N HIS A 79 27.93 15.47 -14.68
CA HIS A 79 28.68 16.71 -14.81
C HIS A 79 27.99 17.65 -15.80
N GLN A 80 28.11 18.96 -15.57
CA GLN A 80 27.63 19.96 -16.52
C GLN A 80 28.47 20.02 -17.80
N VAL A 81 29.75 19.63 -17.72
CA VAL A 81 30.69 19.62 -18.83
C VAL A 81 31.48 18.32 -18.80
N PHE A 82 31.63 17.68 -19.96
CA PHE A 82 32.50 16.53 -20.15
C PHE A 82 33.63 16.92 -21.09
N ASN A 83 34.87 16.80 -20.63
CA ASN A 83 36.07 17.02 -21.45
C ASN A 83 36.62 15.68 -21.90
N ALA A 84 36.85 15.52 -23.21
CA ALA A 84 37.47 14.34 -23.79
C ALA A 84 38.50 14.76 -24.85
N SER A 85 39.60 14.02 -24.96
CA SER A 85 40.61 14.18 -26.01
C SER A 85 40.70 12.90 -26.84
N VAL A 86 40.86 13.05 -28.15
CA VAL A 86 41.02 11.95 -29.12
C VAL A 86 42.49 11.73 -29.41
#